data_AF-A0A8J3RFV7-F1
#
_entry.id   AF-A0A8J3RFV7-F1
#
_cell.length_a   1.000
_cell.length_b   1.000
_cell.length_c   1.000
_cell.angle_alpha   90.00
_cell.angle_beta   90.00
_cell.angle_gamma   90.00
#
_symmetry.space_group_name_H-M   'P 1'
#
loop_
_entity.id
_entity.type
_entity.pdbx_description
1 polymer ?
#
loop_
_entity_poly.entity_id
_entity_poly.type
_entity_poly.pdbx_seq_one_letter_code
_entity_poly.pdbx_strand_id
1 'polypeptide(L)'
;MTSIHQAAVYDSDKQFLEIALPFVRDGLAKDDPVLVVTTSANLELLGDALGRDGRRVDYADTTFLGRRPVQRTTAFHRYWLRRGPEAPYGGHVRVLSEPLWIGRSSGDMRAWQRMESILNLLLRSTNVWMVCTYDARIHDPSVITTARRTHPSLSEDGRGLLPCPDYTEPLEFVRECDAVPLPRPPADAVAKSVETLPALRGFVSDHASLLGLTQDRATLLAVAVNEVAAHLDPPIDVHLWERFGAITCQIHRSGGGLTDPLAGFVPPSPTSGPGDGLWIAHQLCDRLDIHHGGDGCTVQLHVPSSRAEELRQSRKY
;
A
#
# COMPACT_ATOMS: atom_id res chain seq x y z
N MET A 1 7.02 -18.58 -15.68
CA MET A 1 7.37 -18.36 -14.27
C MET A 1 6.11 -17.92 -13.57
N THR A 2 5.82 -18.48 -12.39
CA THR A 2 4.55 -18.25 -11.70
C THR A 2 4.85 -17.59 -10.35
N SER A 3 4.22 -16.47 -10.07
CA SER A 3 4.29 -15.84 -8.76
C SER A 3 3.44 -16.59 -7.74
N ILE A 4 3.89 -16.61 -6.50
CA ILE A 4 3.18 -17.23 -5.37
C ILE A 4 2.99 -16.15 -4.30
N HIS A 5 1.78 -16.05 -3.75
CA HIS A 5 1.44 -15.11 -2.69
C HIS A 5 0.64 -15.87 -1.62
N GLN A 6 1.25 -16.03 -0.44
CA GLN A 6 0.70 -16.86 0.63
C GLN A 6 0.55 -16.06 1.92
N ALA A 7 -0.47 -16.36 2.71
CA ALA A 7 -0.53 -15.92 4.10
C ALA A 7 -0.05 -17.03 5.04
N ALA A 8 0.64 -16.65 6.11
CA ALA A 8 1.01 -17.54 7.21
C ALA A 8 0.70 -16.84 8.53
N VAL A 9 -0.04 -17.52 9.41
CA VAL A 9 -0.45 -16.98 10.70
C VAL A 9 0.39 -17.64 11.78
N TYR A 10 0.91 -16.85 12.71
CA TYR A 10 1.68 -17.34 13.83
C TYR A 10 1.18 -16.74 15.15
N ASP A 11 1.37 -17.45 16.26
CA ASP A 11 0.93 -17.06 17.60
C ASP A 11 2.09 -16.95 18.61
N SER A 12 3.32 -17.19 18.17
CA SER A 12 4.51 -17.21 18.99
C SER A 12 5.78 -17.01 18.16
N ASP A 13 6.84 -16.53 18.81
CA ASP A 13 8.16 -16.33 18.19
C ASP A 13 8.72 -17.64 17.63
N LYS A 14 8.42 -18.76 18.31
CA LYS A 14 8.77 -20.10 17.84
C LYS A 14 8.06 -20.44 16.54
N GLN A 15 6.74 -20.22 16.47
CA GLN A 15 5.97 -20.51 15.26
C GLN A 15 6.37 -19.57 14.10
N PHE A 16 6.69 -18.30 14.38
CA PHE A 16 7.27 -17.41 13.38
C PHE A 16 8.55 -18.00 12.77
N LEU A 17 9.47 -18.52 13.60
CA LEU A 17 10.70 -19.16 13.12
C LEU A 17 10.45 -20.49 12.39
N GLU A 18 9.46 -21.27 12.80
CA GLU A 18 9.03 -22.50 12.12
C GLU A 18 8.54 -22.21 10.69
N ILE A 19 8.00 -21.03 10.43
CA ILE A 19 7.62 -20.56 9.08
C ILE A 19 8.81 -19.93 8.35
N ALA A 20 9.49 -18.98 9.00
CA ALA A 20 10.49 -18.12 8.35
C ALA A 20 11.78 -18.87 8.00
N LEU A 21 12.31 -19.70 8.91
CA LEU A 21 13.61 -20.36 8.71
C LEU A 21 13.60 -21.34 7.54
N PRO A 22 12.62 -22.25 7.39
CA PRO A 22 12.58 -23.15 6.24
C PRO A 22 12.46 -22.38 4.92
N PHE A 23 11.59 -21.36 4.88
CA PHE A 23 11.40 -20.54 3.68
C PHE A 23 12.69 -19.85 3.22
N VAL A 24 13.42 -19.25 4.16
CA VAL A 24 14.70 -18.55 3.90
C VAL A 24 15.80 -19.55 3.52
N ARG A 25 16.00 -20.61 4.31
CA ARG A 25 17.06 -21.60 4.08
C ARG A 25 16.90 -22.33 2.75
N ASP A 26 15.66 -22.69 2.39
CA ASP A 26 15.38 -23.35 1.11
C ASP A 26 15.67 -22.43 -0.08
N GLY A 27 15.49 -21.12 0.09
CA GLY A 27 15.91 -20.11 -0.88
C GLY A 27 17.41 -20.04 -1.04
N LEU A 28 18.11 -19.87 0.08
CA LEU A 28 19.57 -19.81 0.11
C LEU A 28 20.22 -21.10 -0.42
N ALA A 29 19.61 -22.26 -0.21
CA ALA A 29 20.09 -23.53 -0.76
C ALA A 29 19.93 -23.64 -2.28
N LYS A 30 19.01 -22.88 -2.86
CA LYS A 30 18.76 -22.79 -4.31
C LYS A 30 19.39 -21.56 -4.95
N ASP A 31 20.14 -20.77 -4.19
CA ASP A 31 20.64 -19.45 -4.60
C ASP A 31 19.54 -18.48 -5.08
N ASP A 32 18.31 -18.68 -4.59
CA ASP A 32 17.22 -17.71 -4.75
C ASP A 32 17.57 -16.43 -3.95
N PRO A 33 17.41 -15.22 -4.52
CA PRO A 33 17.47 -13.99 -3.74
C PRO A 33 16.36 -13.97 -2.68
N VAL A 34 16.73 -13.59 -1.45
CA VAL A 34 15.81 -13.56 -0.30
C VAL A 34 15.74 -12.18 0.30
N LEU A 35 14.53 -11.62 0.36
CA LEU A 35 14.20 -10.41 1.10
C LEU A 35 13.33 -10.76 2.31
N VAL A 36 13.71 -10.27 3.48
CA VAL A 36 12.89 -10.34 4.69
C VAL A 36 12.48 -8.93 5.09
N VAL A 37 11.16 -8.70 5.14
CA VAL A 37 10.54 -7.43 5.52
C VAL A 37 9.65 -7.65 6.73
N THR A 38 10.15 -7.43 7.94
CA THR A 38 9.42 -7.75 9.18
C THR A 38 9.71 -6.70 10.26
N THR A 39 9.17 -6.87 11.47
CA THR A 39 9.44 -5.97 12.59
C THR A 39 10.91 -6.04 13.02
N SER A 40 11.44 -5.00 13.68
CA SER A 40 12.83 -5.02 14.17
C SER A 40 13.10 -6.23 15.08
N ALA A 41 12.14 -6.57 15.95
CA ALA A 41 12.24 -7.72 16.84
C ALA A 41 12.34 -9.07 16.07
N ASN A 42 11.50 -9.26 15.05
CA ASN A 42 11.55 -10.46 14.22
C ASN A 42 12.77 -10.53 13.31
N LEU A 43 13.32 -9.37 12.90
CA LEU A 43 14.59 -9.29 12.18
C LEU A 43 15.76 -9.78 13.05
N GLU A 44 15.82 -9.32 14.31
CA GLU A 44 16.82 -9.78 15.28
C GLU A 44 16.69 -11.29 15.54
N LEU A 45 15.47 -11.74 15.87
CA LEU A 45 15.16 -13.15 16.14
C LEU A 45 15.56 -14.07 14.98
N LEU A 46 15.20 -13.69 13.75
CA LEU A 46 15.54 -14.47 12.56
C LEU A 46 17.05 -14.41 12.24
N GLY A 47 17.68 -13.25 12.42
CA GLY A 47 19.11 -13.06 12.23
C GLY A 47 19.93 -13.98 13.14
N ASP A 48 19.59 -14.03 14.43
CA ASP A 48 20.25 -14.91 15.41
C ASP A 48 20.11 -16.39 15.02
N ALA A 49 18.91 -16.80 14.60
CA ALA A 49 18.63 -18.18 14.22
C ALA A 49 19.28 -18.60 12.88
N LEU A 50 19.52 -17.67 11.95
CA LEU A 50 20.22 -17.92 10.69
C LEU A 50 21.75 -17.94 10.87
N GLY A 51 22.28 -17.24 11.86
CA GLY A 51 23.72 -17.15 12.10
C GLY A 51 24.48 -16.63 10.88
N ARG A 52 25.45 -17.40 10.37
CA ARG A 52 26.28 -16.96 9.24
C ARG A 52 25.50 -16.81 7.93
N ASP A 53 24.45 -17.60 7.75
CA ASP A 53 23.63 -17.58 6.53
C ASP A 53 22.87 -16.26 6.39
N GLY A 54 22.59 -15.57 7.50
CA GLY A 54 21.91 -14.27 7.49
C GLY A 54 22.63 -13.22 6.63
N ARG A 55 23.94 -13.32 6.42
CA ARG A 55 24.70 -12.40 5.55
C ARG A 55 24.29 -12.44 4.07
N ARG A 56 23.59 -13.50 3.65
CA ARG A 56 23.11 -13.69 2.27
C ARG A 56 21.67 -13.19 2.06
N VAL A 57 21.02 -12.70 3.12
CA VAL A 57 19.63 -12.24 3.10
C VAL A 57 19.59 -10.71 3.11
N ASP A 58 18.73 -10.14 2.26
CA ASP A 58 18.42 -8.72 2.31
C ASP A 58 17.34 -8.48 3.37
N TYR A 59 17.55 -7.50 4.25
CA TYR A 59 16.62 -7.18 5.33
C TYR A 59 16.07 -5.77 5.19
N ALA A 60 14.80 -5.60 5.55
CA ALA A 60 14.19 -4.29 5.71
C ALA A 60 13.19 -4.28 6.86
N ASP A 61 13.19 -3.22 7.66
CA ASP A 61 12.15 -3.04 8.66
C ASP A 61 10.85 -2.61 7.98
N THR A 62 9.76 -3.32 8.29
CA THR A 62 8.43 -3.06 7.76
C THR A 62 7.91 -1.65 8.05
N THR A 63 8.39 -1.00 9.12
CA THR A 63 8.08 0.39 9.51
C THR A 63 8.65 1.42 8.52
N PHE A 64 9.70 1.06 7.79
CA PHE A 64 10.38 1.95 6.85
C PHE A 64 10.17 1.54 5.39
N LEU A 65 10.02 0.24 5.10
CA LEU A 65 9.81 -0.22 3.73
C LEU A 65 8.36 -0.05 3.28
N GLY A 66 8.11 1.01 2.52
CA GLY A 66 6.82 1.25 1.87
C GLY A 66 5.71 1.57 2.88
N ARG A 67 5.80 2.74 3.50
CA ARG A 67 4.84 3.22 4.52
C ARG A 67 3.42 3.44 3.97
N ARG A 68 3.31 3.57 2.66
CA ARG A 68 2.07 3.77 1.91
C ARG A 68 1.82 2.55 1.02
N PRO A 69 0.56 2.19 0.74
CA PRO A 69 0.25 0.99 -0.03
C PRO A 69 1.01 0.89 -1.37
N VAL A 70 0.97 1.94 -2.20
CA VAL A 70 1.67 1.93 -3.51
C VAL A 70 3.20 1.97 -3.36
N GLN A 71 3.73 2.57 -2.29
CA GLN A 71 5.17 2.51 -2.02
C GLN A 71 5.62 1.08 -1.67
N ARG A 72 4.79 0.31 -0.95
CA ARG A 72 5.04 -1.08 -0.59
C ARG A 72 5.11 -1.97 -1.84
N THR A 73 4.11 -1.88 -2.72
CA THR A 73 4.10 -2.63 -3.99
C THR A 73 5.29 -2.25 -4.87
N THR A 74 5.58 -0.95 -4.97
CA THR A 74 6.73 -0.44 -5.72
C THR A 74 8.05 -0.96 -5.16
N ALA A 75 8.20 -1.07 -3.84
CA ALA A 75 9.40 -1.59 -3.21
C ALA A 75 9.66 -3.06 -3.57
N PHE A 76 8.62 -3.91 -3.53
CA PHE A 76 8.73 -5.31 -3.94
C PHE A 76 9.04 -5.46 -5.42
N HIS A 77 8.34 -4.70 -6.27
CA HIS A 77 8.61 -4.72 -7.71
C HIS A 77 10.04 -4.27 -8.04
N ARG A 78 10.56 -3.22 -7.38
CA ARG A 78 11.95 -2.76 -7.54
C ARG A 78 12.98 -3.75 -7.00
N TYR A 79 12.63 -4.50 -5.96
CA TYR A 79 13.49 -5.57 -5.47
C TYR A 79 13.59 -6.69 -6.51
N TRP A 80 12.45 -7.14 -7.03
CA TRP A 80 12.39 -8.14 -8.09
C TRP A 80 13.13 -7.70 -9.37
N LEU A 81 12.95 -6.46 -9.83
CA LEU A 81 13.67 -5.96 -11.01
C LEU A 81 15.21 -6.02 -10.84
N ARG A 82 15.70 -5.79 -9.62
CA ARG A 82 17.13 -5.76 -9.32
C ARG A 82 17.72 -7.16 -9.12
N ARG A 83 17.04 -8.00 -8.35
CA ARG A 83 17.57 -9.32 -7.94
C ARG A 83 17.04 -10.47 -8.79
N GLY A 84 15.93 -10.29 -9.50
CA GLY A 84 15.35 -11.30 -10.39
C GLY A 84 16.32 -11.90 -11.41
N PRO A 85 17.20 -11.12 -12.07
CA PRO A 85 18.22 -11.66 -12.96
C PRO A 85 19.27 -12.57 -12.29
N GLU A 86 19.43 -12.49 -10.97
CA GLU A 86 20.35 -13.33 -10.21
C GLU A 86 19.73 -14.69 -9.84
N ALA A 87 18.40 -14.82 -9.88
CA ALA A 87 17.72 -16.07 -9.58
C ALA A 87 18.07 -17.13 -10.65
N PRO A 88 18.39 -18.37 -10.24
CA PRO A 88 18.68 -19.45 -11.19
C PRO A 88 17.49 -19.76 -12.10
N TYR A 89 17.75 -20.50 -13.18
CA TYR A 89 16.69 -20.93 -14.08
C TYR A 89 15.65 -21.77 -13.33
N GLY A 90 14.39 -21.31 -13.32
CA GLY A 90 13.32 -21.93 -12.55
C GLY A 90 13.31 -21.58 -11.05
N GLY A 91 14.22 -20.73 -10.59
CA GLY A 91 14.27 -20.18 -9.25
C GLY A 91 13.30 -19.02 -9.02
N HIS A 92 13.27 -18.53 -7.78
CA HIS A 92 12.35 -17.51 -7.30
C HIS A 92 13.08 -16.31 -6.69
N VAL A 93 12.41 -15.16 -6.68
CA VAL A 93 12.72 -14.08 -5.75
C VAL A 93 11.84 -14.26 -4.52
N ARG A 94 12.42 -14.65 -3.39
CA ARG A 94 11.69 -14.97 -2.17
C ARG A 94 11.50 -13.75 -1.30
N VAL A 95 10.27 -13.49 -0.87
CA VAL A 95 9.92 -12.35 -0.03
C VAL A 95 9.13 -12.82 1.19
N LEU A 96 9.73 -12.75 2.38
CA LEU A 96 8.98 -12.87 3.63
C LEU A 96 8.53 -11.45 4.03
N SER A 97 7.23 -11.20 4.19
CA SER A 97 6.70 -9.87 4.50
C SER A 97 5.74 -9.90 5.67
N GLU A 98 5.95 -9.05 6.67
CA GLU A 98 5.02 -8.85 7.77
C GLU A 98 4.40 -7.45 7.65
N PRO A 99 3.14 -7.31 7.22
CA PRO A 99 2.45 -6.02 7.17
C PRO A 99 2.08 -5.52 8.57
N LEU A 100 2.33 -4.23 8.85
CA LEU A 100 1.89 -3.60 10.10
C LEU A 100 0.47 -3.06 9.98
N TRP A 101 -0.42 -3.56 10.85
CA TRP A 101 -1.83 -3.16 10.91
C TRP A 101 -2.22 -2.32 12.12
N ILE A 102 -1.42 -2.34 13.18
CA ILE A 102 -1.75 -1.68 14.46
C ILE A 102 -1.86 -0.16 14.25
N GLY A 103 -2.90 0.43 14.85
CA GLY A 103 -3.09 1.88 14.90
C GLY A 103 -3.60 2.51 13.59
N ARG A 104 -4.03 1.70 12.62
CA ARG A 104 -4.64 2.18 11.37
C ARG A 104 -6.09 2.59 11.57
N SER A 105 -6.50 3.69 10.93
CA SER A 105 -7.93 4.00 10.80
C SER A 105 -8.62 2.96 9.92
N SER A 106 -9.96 2.87 9.99
CA SER A 106 -10.71 1.95 9.12
C SER A 106 -10.49 2.23 7.63
N GLY A 107 -10.27 3.49 7.24
CA GLY A 107 -9.90 3.86 5.87
C GLY A 107 -8.51 3.36 5.49
N ASP A 108 -7.53 3.50 6.38
CA ASP A 108 -6.17 3.00 6.14
C ASP A 108 -6.15 1.46 6.09
N MET A 109 -6.93 0.78 6.93
CA MET A 109 -7.09 -0.67 6.85
C MET A 109 -7.59 -1.08 5.46
N ARG A 110 -8.68 -0.48 4.96
CA ARG A 110 -9.19 -0.79 3.61
C ARG A 110 -8.16 -0.52 2.51
N ALA A 111 -7.43 0.58 2.57
CA ALA A 111 -6.40 0.89 1.57
C ALA A 111 -5.27 -0.16 1.54
N TRP A 112 -4.90 -0.72 2.70
CA TRP A 112 -3.92 -1.79 2.81
C TRP A 112 -4.47 -3.14 2.34
N GLN A 113 -5.70 -3.48 2.71
CA GLN A 113 -6.38 -4.70 2.25
C GLN A 113 -6.51 -4.71 0.72
N ARG A 114 -6.91 -3.57 0.13
CA ARG A 114 -6.95 -3.38 -1.32
C ARG A 114 -5.59 -3.65 -1.96
N MET A 115 -4.52 -3.11 -1.38
CA MET A 115 -3.17 -3.29 -1.88
C MET A 115 -2.70 -4.74 -1.82
N GLU A 116 -2.96 -5.45 -0.72
CA GLU A 116 -2.64 -6.87 -0.61
C GLU A 116 -3.33 -7.70 -1.69
N SER A 117 -4.60 -7.38 -1.97
CA SER A 117 -5.33 -8.02 -3.07
C SER A 117 -4.68 -7.72 -4.43
N ILE A 118 -4.36 -6.45 -4.70
CA ILE A 118 -3.74 -5.98 -5.96
C ILE A 118 -2.33 -6.58 -6.18
N LEU A 119 -1.59 -6.95 -5.13
CA LEU A 119 -0.29 -7.62 -5.29
C LEU A 119 -0.38 -8.88 -6.16
N ASN A 120 -1.49 -9.64 -6.11
CA ASN A 120 -1.70 -10.82 -6.96
C ASN A 120 -1.75 -10.49 -8.45
N LEU A 121 -2.16 -9.26 -8.82
CA LEU A 121 -2.17 -8.78 -10.20
C LEU A 121 -0.80 -8.22 -10.58
N LEU A 122 -0.20 -7.41 -9.70
CA LEU A 122 1.10 -6.76 -9.96
C LEU A 122 2.25 -7.77 -10.08
N LEU A 123 2.20 -8.86 -9.32
CA LEU A 123 3.28 -9.86 -9.30
C LEU A 123 3.07 -10.98 -10.33
N ARG A 124 1.93 -11.04 -11.03
CA ARG A 124 1.53 -12.18 -11.87
C ARG A 124 2.56 -12.54 -12.96
N SER A 125 3.27 -11.55 -13.50
CA SER A 125 4.30 -11.72 -14.54
C SER A 125 5.71 -11.94 -13.98
N THR A 126 5.85 -12.09 -12.67
CA THR A 126 7.14 -12.26 -11.97
C THR A 126 7.35 -13.70 -11.49
N ASN A 127 8.56 -14.00 -11.00
CA ASN A 127 8.86 -15.22 -10.26
C ASN A 127 8.90 -14.98 -8.73
N VAL A 128 8.22 -13.95 -8.24
CA VAL A 128 8.18 -13.67 -6.79
C VAL A 128 7.43 -14.78 -6.07
N TRP A 129 8.05 -15.36 -5.04
CA TRP A 129 7.38 -16.18 -4.05
C TRP A 129 7.32 -15.38 -2.75
N MET A 130 6.12 -14.94 -2.38
CA MET A 130 5.87 -14.12 -1.20
C MET A 130 5.12 -14.91 -0.12
N VAL A 131 5.64 -14.89 1.10
CA VAL A 131 4.96 -15.37 2.30
C VAL A 131 4.71 -14.17 3.22
N CYS A 132 3.44 -13.77 3.32
CA CYS A 132 2.98 -12.71 4.20
C CYS A 132 2.67 -13.28 5.59
N THR A 133 3.39 -12.85 6.62
CA THR A 133 3.22 -13.34 7.99
C THR A 133 2.30 -12.42 8.81
N TYR A 134 1.47 -13.01 9.67
CA TYR A 134 0.53 -12.28 10.52
C TYR A 134 0.60 -12.81 11.96
N ASP A 135 0.87 -11.92 12.91
CA ASP A 135 0.91 -12.23 14.33
C ASP A 135 -0.48 -12.18 14.96
N ALA A 136 -1.03 -13.35 15.29
CA ALA A 136 -2.34 -13.50 15.90
C ALA A 136 -2.41 -12.98 17.34
N ARG A 137 -1.27 -12.73 18.01
CA ARG A 137 -1.25 -12.17 19.37
C ARG A 137 -1.63 -10.70 19.41
N ILE A 138 -1.36 -9.97 18.32
CA ILE A 138 -1.48 -8.51 18.27
C ILE A 138 -2.47 -8.01 17.21
N HIS A 139 -2.83 -8.85 16.23
CA HIS A 139 -3.78 -8.47 15.20
C HIS A 139 -5.21 -8.83 15.57
N ASP A 140 -6.12 -7.90 15.27
CA ASP A 140 -7.55 -8.16 15.36
C ASP A 140 -7.92 -9.33 14.43
N PRO A 141 -8.85 -10.23 14.83
CA PRO A 141 -9.27 -11.35 13.99
C PRO A 141 -9.70 -10.94 12.58
N SER A 142 -10.25 -9.74 12.38
CA SER A 142 -10.63 -9.22 11.06
C SER A 142 -9.45 -9.03 10.11
N VAL A 143 -8.24 -8.77 10.62
CA VAL A 143 -7.02 -8.71 9.80
C VAL A 143 -6.69 -10.09 9.26
N ILE A 144 -6.76 -11.12 10.10
CA ILE A 144 -6.51 -12.52 9.69
C ILE A 144 -7.58 -12.99 8.70
N THR A 145 -8.86 -12.69 8.96
CA THR A 145 -9.94 -12.97 8.00
C THR A 145 -9.66 -12.30 6.67
N THR A 146 -9.18 -11.05 6.67
CA THR A 146 -8.87 -10.35 5.42
C THR A 146 -7.66 -10.97 4.70
N ALA A 147 -6.61 -11.35 5.43
CA ALA A 147 -5.46 -12.04 4.86
C ALA A 147 -5.87 -13.30 4.08
N ARG A 148 -6.82 -14.08 4.62
CA ARG A 148 -7.38 -15.25 3.91
C ARG A 148 -8.13 -14.88 2.63
N ARG A 149 -8.78 -13.72 2.59
CA ARG A 149 -9.48 -13.22 1.40
C ARG A 149 -8.54 -12.67 0.33
N THR A 150 -7.36 -12.18 0.71
CA THR A 150 -6.39 -11.52 -0.19
C THR A 150 -5.28 -12.45 -0.69
N HIS A 151 -5.06 -13.61 -0.05
CA HIS A 151 -4.01 -14.56 -0.42
C HIS A 151 -4.62 -15.85 -1.01
N PRO A 152 -4.26 -16.23 -2.27
CA PRO A 152 -4.76 -17.44 -2.92
C PRO A 152 -4.42 -18.74 -2.18
N SER A 153 -3.44 -18.69 -1.29
CA SER A 153 -2.91 -19.84 -0.59
C SER A 153 -2.39 -19.49 0.80
N LEU A 154 -2.29 -20.50 1.64
CA LEU A 154 -1.78 -20.43 3.00
C LEU A 154 -0.48 -21.24 3.10
N SER A 155 0.34 -20.91 4.09
CA SER A 155 1.50 -21.69 4.49
C SER A 155 1.53 -21.84 6.01
N GLU A 156 1.80 -23.06 6.48
CA GLU A 156 1.94 -23.36 7.92
C GLU A 156 3.41 -23.49 8.35
N ASP A 157 4.31 -23.80 7.42
CA ASP A 157 5.72 -24.14 7.67
C ASP A 157 6.71 -23.42 6.73
N GLY A 158 6.22 -22.46 5.94
CA GLY A 158 7.02 -21.72 4.97
C GLY A 158 7.43 -22.52 3.72
N ARG A 159 6.95 -23.77 3.55
CA ARG A 159 7.22 -24.63 2.38
C ARG A 159 5.95 -25.03 1.66
N GLY A 160 4.92 -25.38 2.42
CA GLY A 160 3.63 -25.86 1.92
C GLY A 160 2.84 -24.78 1.21
N LEU A 161 2.15 -25.20 0.15
CA LEU A 161 1.17 -24.40 -0.59
C LEU A 161 -0.21 -25.02 -0.38
N LEU A 162 -0.98 -24.47 0.58
CA LEU A 162 -2.34 -24.90 0.87
C LEU A 162 -3.31 -23.94 0.16
N PRO A 163 -4.27 -24.42 -0.67
CA PRO A 163 -5.30 -23.55 -1.24
C PRO A 163 -6.09 -22.83 -0.14
N CYS A 164 -6.42 -21.55 -0.33
CA CYS A 164 -7.25 -20.79 0.61
C CYS A 164 -8.71 -20.75 0.11
N PRO A 165 -9.68 -21.41 0.79
CA PRO A 165 -11.08 -21.42 0.35
C PRO A 165 -11.77 -20.06 0.41
N ASP A 166 -11.30 -19.17 1.29
CA ASP A 166 -11.91 -17.84 1.53
C ASP A 166 -11.40 -16.78 0.54
N TYR A 167 -10.45 -17.14 -0.34
CA TYR A 167 -9.83 -16.23 -1.29
C TYR A 167 -10.86 -15.60 -2.24
N THR A 168 -10.76 -14.29 -2.43
CA THR A 168 -11.60 -13.51 -3.34
C THR A 168 -10.74 -12.98 -4.49
N GLU A 169 -11.23 -13.07 -5.73
CA GLU A 169 -10.49 -12.57 -6.89
C GLU A 169 -10.20 -11.07 -6.77
N PRO A 170 -9.02 -10.56 -7.20
CA PRO A 170 -8.58 -9.24 -6.77
C PRO A 170 -9.49 -8.10 -7.21
N LEU A 171 -10.02 -8.17 -8.44
CA LEU A 171 -10.92 -7.15 -8.95
C LEU A 171 -12.28 -7.15 -8.24
N GLU A 172 -12.72 -8.30 -7.72
CA GLU A 172 -13.94 -8.39 -6.91
C GLU A 172 -13.71 -7.79 -5.53
N PHE A 173 -12.62 -8.14 -4.87
CA PHE A 173 -12.25 -7.59 -3.58
C PHE A 173 -12.04 -6.07 -3.62
N VAL A 174 -11.42 -5.54 -4.69
CA VAL A 174 -11.27 -4.09 -4.90
C VAL A 174 -12.64 -3.41 -5.02
N ARG A 175 -13.59 -3.99 -5.78
CA ARG A 175 -14.96 -3.45 -5.89
C ARG A 175 -15.67 -3.40 -4.54
N GLU A 176 -15.51 -4.42 -3.68
CA GLU A 176 -16.07 -4.38 -2.33
C GLU A 176 -15.47 -3.24 -1.50
N CYS A 177 -14.15 -3.02 -1.61
CA CYS A 177 -13.49 -1.91 -0.94
C CYS A 177 -14.01 -0.55 -1.43
N ASP A 178 -14.23 -0.41 -2.74
CA ASP A 178 -14.70 0.82 -3.38
C ASP A 178 -16.19 1.08 -3.16
N ALA A 179 -16.99 0.05 -2.88
CA ALA A 179 -18.41 0.16 -2.58
C ALA A 179 -18.69 0.84 -1.22
N VAL A 180 -17.68 0.91 -0.33
CA VAL A 180 -17.81 1.60 0.96
C VAL A 180 -17.90 3.11 0.71
N PRO A 181 -19.00 3.77 1.11
CA PRO A 181 -19.16 5.20 0.89
C PRO A 181 -18.08 6.02 1.60
N LEU A 182 -17.62 7.09 0.96
CA LEU A 182 -16.71 8.04 1.57
C LEU A 182 -17.45 8.97 2.54
N PRO A 183 -16.81 9.39 3.65
CA PRO A 183 -17.38 10.39 4.54
C PRO A 183 -17.69 11.68 3.78
N ARG A 184 -18.87 12.27 4.00
CA ARG A 184 -19.21 13.56 3.40
C ARG A 184 -18.31 14.68 3.95
N PRO A 185 -17.98 15.71 3.15
CA PRO A 185 -17.31 16.90 3.66
C PRO A 185 -18.09 17.50 4.84
N PRO A 186 -17.41 17.94 5.91
CA PRO A 186 -18.08 18.64 7.01
C PRO A 186 -18.56 20.03 6.56
N ALA A 187 -19.50 20.61 7.31
CA ALA A 187 -20.13 21.89 6.96
C ALA A 187 -19.17 23.10 6.93
N ASP A 188 -18.04 23.00 7.63
CA ASP A 188 -16.96 23.99 7.69
C ASP A 188 -15.83 23.71 6.68
N ALA A 189 -15.97 22.70 5.81
CA ALA A 189 -15.01 22.46 4.75
C ALA A 189 -14.99 23.65 3.79
N VAL A 190 -13.80 24.10 3.41
CA VAL A 190 -13.67 25.12 2.37
C VAL A 190 -13.94 24.48 1.02
N ALA A 191 -14.75 25.12 0.19
CA ALA A 191 -15.22 24.56 -1.06
C ALA A 191 -14.95 25.50 -2.25
N LYS A 192 -14.67 24.93 -3.41
CA LYS A 192 -14.53 25.67 -4.67
C LYS A 192 -14.92 24.78 -5.85
N SER A 193 -15.84 25.27 -6.67
CA SER A 193 -16.06 24.73 -8.02
C SER A 193 -14.98 25.23 -8.96
N VAL A 194 -14.38 24.32 -9.72
CA VAL A 194 -13.20 24.58 -10.54
C VAL A 194 -13.46 24.19 -11.99
N GLU A 195 -13.42 25.19 -12.86
CA GLU A 195 -13.55 25.03 -14.32
C GLU A 195 -12.22 24.76 -15.01
N THR A 196 -11.08 25.15 -14.40
CA THR A 196 -9.74 25.01 -15.01
C THR A 196 -8.67 24.64 -13.98
N LEU A 197 -7.72 23.79 -14.37
CA LEU A 197 -6.66 23.29 -13.50
C LEU A 197 -5.75 24.36 -12.87
N PRO A 198 -5.39 25.48 -13.54
CA PRO A 198 -4.57 26.52 -12.91
C PRO A 198 -5.22 27.13 -11.65
N ALA A 199 -6.54 27.29 -11.65
CA ALA A 199 -7.28 27.85 -10.52
C ALA A 199 -7.36 26.90 -9.31
N LEU A 200 -7.11 25.59 -9.53
CA LEU A 200 -7.09 24.56 -8.51
C LEU A 200 -5.82 24.64 -7.65
N ARG A 201 -4.65 24.73 -8.30
CA ARG A 201 -3.36 24.66 -7.61
C ARG A 201 -3.20 25.76 -6.57
N GLY A 202 -3.53 27.00 -6.92
CA GLY A 202 -3.51 28.13 -5.98
C GLY A 202 -4.48 27.90 -4.81
N PHE A 203 -5.72 27.53 -5.11
CA PHE A 203 -6.73 27.26 -4.08
C PHE A 203 -6.27 26.21 -3.05
N VAL A 204 -5.76 25.06 -3.52
CA VAL A 204 -5.31 23.97 -2.65
C VAL A 204 -4.09 24.40 -1.84
N SER A 205 -3.09 25.02 -2.47
CA SER A 205 -1.88 25.45 -1.78
C SER A 205 -2.16 26.46 -0.67
N ASP A 206 -2.98 27.47 -0.96
CA ASP A 206 -3.32 28.54 -0.02
C ASP A 206 -4.10 27.97 1.18
N HIS A 207 -5.15 27.20 0.92
CA HIS A 207 -6.00 26.68 1.99
C HIS A 207 -5.32 25.55 2.78
N ALA A 208 -4.51 24.71 2.15
CA ALA A 208 -3.76 23.69 2.87
C ALA A 208 -2.71 24.31 3.82
N SER A 209 -2.14 25.46 3.42
CA SER A 209 -1.26 26.24 4.30
C SER A 209 -2.02 26.83 5.48
N LEU A 210 -3.23 27.37 5.26
CA LEU A 210 -4.10 27.86 6.34
C LEU A 210 -4.54 26.75 7.31
N LEU A 211 -4.68 25.52 6.81
CA LEU A 211 -4.95 24.32 7.62
C LEU A 211 -3.68 23.77 8.31
N GLY A 212 -2.55 24.45 8.17
CA GLY A 212 -1.33 24.17 8.93
C GLY A 212 -0.31 23.28 8.23
N LEU A 213 -0.40 23.03 6.93
CA LEU A 213 0.75 22.47 6.19
C LEU A 213 1.86 23.50 6.01
N THR A 214 3.10 23.03 6.00
CA THR A 214 4.22 23.83 5.50
C THR A 214 4.04 24.10 3.99
N GLN A 215 4.66 25.17 3.48
CA GLN A 215 4.56 25.56 2.07
C GLN A 215 4.95 24.42 1.10
N ASP A 216 6.03 23.71 1.41
CA ASP A 216 6.48 22.58 0.59
C ASP A 216 5.44 21.45 0.55
N ARG A 217 4.83 21.13 1.69
CA ARG A 217 3.81 20.07 1.79
C ARG A 217 2.50 20.49 1.14
N ALA A 218 2.11 21.75 1.25
CA ALA A 218 0.96 22.31 0.55
C ALA A 218 1.15 22.26 -0.98
N THR A 219 2.36 22.58 -1.46
CA THR A 219 2.73 22.47 -2.87
C THR A 219 2.64 21.02 -3.37
N LEU A 220 3.18 20.06 -2.59
CA LEU A 220 3.08 18.63 -2.94
C LEU A 220 1.63 18.13 -2.96
N LEU A 221 0.78 18.56 -2.01
CA LEU A 221 -0.64 18.24 -2.04
C LEU A 221 -1.32 18.83 -3.29
N ALA A 222 -0.99 20.07 -3.65
CA ALA A 222 -1.52 20.71 -4.85
C ALA A 222 -1.10 19.96 -6.14
N VAL A 223 0.10 19.39 -6.21
CA VAL A 223 0.52 18.50 -7.30
C VAL A 223 -0.36 17.25 -7.34
N ALA A 224 -0.50 16.53 -6.23
CA ALA A 224 -1.32 15.31 -6.17
C ALA A 224 -2.79 15.56 -6.57
N VAL A 225 -3.37 16.65 -6.06
CA VAL A 225 -4.74 17.07 -6.39
C VAL A 225 -4.87 17.44 -7.86
N ASN A 226 -3.87 18.11 -8.45
CA ASN A 226 -3.87 18.44 -9.87
C ASN A 226 -3.81 17.20 -10.77
N GLU A 227 -3.01 16.19 -10.42
CA GLU A 227 -2.96 14.93 -11.16
C GLU A 227 -4.29 14.18 -11.15
N VAL A 228 -4.97 14.12 -9.99
CA VAL A 228 -6.31 13.52 -9.89
C VAL A 228 -7.33 14.34 -10.68
N ALA A 229 -7.32 15.66 -10.55
CA ALA A 229 -8.22 16.55 -11.26
C ALA A 229 -8.07 16.46 -12.79
N ALA A 230 -6.83 16.35 -13.29
CA ALA A 230 -6.56 16.14 -14.71
C ALA A 230 -7.15 14.83 -15.24
N HIS A 231 -7.23 13.80 -14.39
CA HIS A 231 -7.85 12.52 -14.76
C HIS A 231 -9.38 12.57 -14.74
N LEU A 232 -9.97 13.35 -13.83
CA LEU A 232 -11.42 13.50 -13.71
C LEU A 232 -12.04 14.44 -14.76
N ASP A 233 -11.22 15.29 -15.38
CA ASP A 233 -11.59 16.34 -16.34
C ASP A 233 -12.60 17.36 -15.77
N PRO A 234 -12.19 18.62 -15.52
CA PRO A 234 -13.09 19.69 -15.07
C PRO A 234 -14.36 19.83 -15.95
N PRO A 235 -15.50 20.29 -15.41
CA PRO A 235 -15.65 20.96 -14.11
C PRO A 235 -15.71 19.99 -12.93
N ILE A 236 -15.04 20.36 -11.83
CA ILE A 236 -14.98 19.57 -10.58
C ILE A 236 -15.29 20.44 -9.35
N ASP A 237 -15.85 19.80 -8.32
CA ASP A 237 -16.05 20.41 -7.01
C ASP A 237 -14.98 19.94 -6.04
N VAL A 238 -14.28 20.87 -5.41
CA VAL A 238 -13.19 20.58 -4.48
C VAL A 238 -13.53 21.06 -3.10
N HIS A 239 -13.38 20.17 -2.12
CA HIS A 239 -13.53 20.45 -0.70
C HIS A 239 -12.22 20.16 0.03
N LEU A 240 -11.85 21.01 0.99
CA LEU A 240 -10.66 20.81 1.81
C LEU A 240 -10.99 21.04 3.29
N TRP A 241 -10.52 20.15 4.16
CA TRP A 241 -10.70 20.28 5.61
C TRP A 241 -9.59 19.58 6.38
N GLU A 242 -9.42 19.93 7.66
CA GLU A 242 -8.57 19.24 8.61
C GLU A 242 -9.44 18.58 9.69
N ARG A 243 -9.17 17.31 10.01
CA ARG A 243 -9.72 16.60 11.16
C ARG A 243 -8.72 15.58 11.70
N PHE A 244 -8.64 15.51 13.03
CA PHE A 244 -7.89 14.48 13.75
C PHE A 244 -6.42 14.35 13.30
N GLY A 245 -5.79 15.46 12.94
CA GLY A 245 -4.40 15.48 12.51
C GLY A 245 -4.18 15.06 11.05
N ALA A 246 -5.23 15.03 10.23
CA ALA A 246 -5.14 14.79 8.78
C ALA A 246 -5.89 15.88 8.01
N ILE A 247 -5.29 16.31 6.91
CA ILE A 247 -5.94 17.17 5.92
C ILE A 247 -6.46 16.29 4.80
N THR A 248 -7.75 16.47 4.48
CA THR A 248 -8.44 15.77 3.41
C THR A 248 -8.82 16.76 2.32
N CYS A 249 -8.41 16.44 1.09
CA CYS A 249 -8.92 17.08 -0.11
C CYS A 249 -9.86 16.11 -0.82
N GLN A 250 -11.12 16.47 -0.94
CA GLN A 250 -12.09 15.73 -1.74
C GLN A 250 -12.28 16.44 -3.08
N ILE A 251 -12.26 15.67 -4.16
CA ILE A 251 -12.61 16.11 -5.50
C ILE A 251 -13.82 15.30 -5.94
N HIS A 252 -14.87 15.98 -6.40
CA HIS A 252 -16.06 15.36 -6.94
C HIS A 252 -16.25 15.80 -8.40
N ARG A 253 -16.57 14.84 -9.26
CA ARG A 253 -16.93 15.06 -10.67
C ARG A 253 -18.27 14.41 -10.97
N SER A 254 -19.24 15.22 -11.39
CA SER A 254 -20.57 14.73 -11.79
C SER A 254 -20.54 13.98 -13.12
N GLY A 255 -20.84 12.69 -13.11
CA GLY A 255 -20.70 11.83 -14.29
C GLY A 255 -19.24 11.58 -14.71
N GLY A 256 -19.01 10.48 -15.43
CA GLY A 256 -17.66 9.97 -15.70
C GLY A 256 -17.02 9.29 -14.49
N GLY A 257 -15.75 8.87 -14.62
CA GLY A 257 -14.99 8.34 -13.49
C GLY A 257 -13.72 7.56 -13.86
N LEU A 258 -12.84 7.41 -12.86
CA LEU A 258 -11.69 6.49 -12.87
C LEU A 258 -12.16 5.03 -12.82
N THR A 259 -12.33 4.36 -13.94
CA THR A 259 -12.85 2.97 -13.96
C THR A 259 -11.77 1.89 -13.81
N ASP A 260 -10.49 2.24 -13.92
CA ASP A 260 -9.40 1.29 -13.77
C ASP A 260 -9.04 1.08 -12.28
N PRO A 261 -9.31 -0.10 -11.69
CA PRO A 261 -9.01 -0.40 -10.29
C PRO A 261 -7.51 -0.47 -9.98
N LEU A 262 -6.66 -0.57 -11.02
CA LEU A 262 -5.21 -0.56 -10.90
C LEU A 262 -4.59 0.83 -11.11
N ALA A 263 -5.42 1.84 -11.40
CA ALA A 263 -4.95 3.18 -11.69
C ALA A 263 -4.10 3.72 -10.54
N GLY A 264 -2.85 4.03 -10.84
CA GLY A 264 -1.88 4.55 -9.88
C GLY A 264 -1.20 3.51 -8.97
N PHE A 265 -1.47 2.22 -9.11
CA PHE A 265 -0.72 1.15 -8.41
C PHE A 265 0.51 0.66 -9.18
N VAL A 266 0.54 0.89 -10.49
CA VAL A 266 1.66 0.52 -11.37
C VAL A 266 2.60 1.72 -11.54
N PRO A 267 3.91 1.56 -11.31
CA PRO A 267 4.87 2.63 -11.59
C PRO A 267 4.86 3.04 -13.07
N PRO A 268 5.02 4.35 -13.37
CA PRO A 268 5.04 4.86 -14.73
C PRO A 268 6.19 4.25 -15.52
N SER A 269 5.96 3.99 -16.80
CA SER A 269 7.02 3.60 -17.73
C SER A 269 7.83 4.82 -18.20
N PRO A 270 9.01 4.66 -18.84
CA PRO A 270 9.76 5.79 -19.39
C PRO A 270 8.98 6.63 -20.40
N THR A 271 7.98 6.03 -21.04
CA THR A 271 7.00 6.74 -21.87
C THR A 271 5.79 7.11 -21.01
N SER A 272 5.44 8.40 -21.00
CA SER A 272 4.28 8.88 -20.26
C SER A 272 3.00 8.22 -20.75
N GLY A 273 2.23 7.67 -19.81
CA GLY A 273 0.98 6.96 -20.06
C GLY A 273 -0.17 7.49 -19.21
N PRO A 274 -1.43 7.15 -19.58
CA PRO A 274 -2.58 7.37 -18.72
C PRO A 274 -2.36 6.67 -17.36
N GLY A 275 -2.53 7.40 -16.25
CA GLY A 275 -2.39 6.86 -14.89
C GLY A 275 -1.08 7.20 -14.17
N ASP A 276 -0.07 7.73 -14.87
CA ASP A 276 1.19 8.17 -14.26
C ASP A 276 0.98 9.23 -13.17
N GLY A 277 0.09 10.18 -13.42
CA GLY A 277 -0.31 11.19 -12.46
C GLY A 277 -0.96 10.61 -11.20
N LEU A 278 -1.77 9.57 -11.35
CA LEU A 278 -2.39 8.88 -10.20
C LEU A 278 -1.36 8.12 -9.39
N TRP A 279 -0.35 7.54 -10.05
CA TRP A 279 0.78 6.94 -9.33
C TRP A 279 1.52 7.99 -8.50
N ILE A 280 1.80 9.17 -9.06
CA ILE A 280 2.40 10.30 -8.32
C ILE A 280 1.51 10.71 -7.15
N ALA A 281 0.20 10.83 -7.33
CA ALA A 281 -0.73 11.16 -6.25
C ALA A 281 -0.67 10.13 -5.11
N HIS A 282 -0.64 8.83 -5.44
CA HIS A 282 -0.43 7.77 -4.44
C HIS A 282 0.96 7.79 -3.78
N GLN A 283 1.99 8.31 -4.46
CA GLN A 283 3.31 8.51 -3.85
C GLN A 283 3.32 9.68 -2.87
N LEU A 284 2.50 10.71 -3.07
CA LEU A 284 2.50 11.96 -2.30
C LEU A 284 1.51 11.96 -1.13
N CYS A 285 0.39 11.24 -1.26
CA CYS A 285 -0.64 11.12 -0.22
C CYS A 285 -0.46 9.86 0.65
N ASP A 286 -0.87 9.93 1.91
CA ASP A 286 -0.86 8.76 2.81
C ASP A 286 -1.95 7.75 2.41
N ARG A 287 -3.09 8.27 1.96
CA ARG A 287 -4.21 7.50 1.46
C ARG A 287 -4.91 8.28 0.33
N LEU A 288 -5.33 7.55 -0.68
CA LEU A 288 -6.16 8.04 -1.77
C LEU A 288 -7.28 7.03 -1.95
N ASP A 289 -8.52 7.47 -1.77
CA ASP A 289 -9.72 6.65 -1.95
C ASP A 289 -10.50 7.14 -3.15
N ILE A 290 -10.99 6.20 -3.95
CA ILE A 290 -11.82 6.47 -5.12
C ILE A 290 -13.16 5.79 -4.86
N HIS A 291 -14.24 6.53 -5.05
CA HIS A 291 -15.59 6.02 -4.91
C HIS A 291 -16.44 6.45 -6.11
N HIS A 292 -17.19 5.50 -6.65
CA HIS A 292 -18.14 5.73 -7.73
C HIS A 292 -19.56 5.65 -7.17
N GLY A 293 -20.23 6.80 -7.15
CA GLY A 293 -21.64 6.93 -6.84
C GLY A 293 -22.49 7.00 -8.10
N GLY A 294 -23.81 6.91 -7.95
CA GLY A 294 -24.74 7.14 -9.07
C GLY A 294 -24.73 8.58 -9.59
N ASP A 295 -24.19 9.52 -8.83
CA ASP A 295 -24.04 10.94 -9.14
C ASP A 295 -22.68 11.30 -9.76
N GLY A 296 -21.67 10.42 -9.66
CA GLY A 296 -20.36 10.66 -10.27
C GLY A 296 -19.20 9.96 -9.56
N CYS A 297 -18.01 10.52 -9.72
CA CYS A 297 -16.77 10.02 -9.13
C CYS A 297 -16.29 10.97 -8.03
N THR A 298 -16.00 10.41 -6.85
CA THR A 298 -15.43 11.14 -5.73
C THR A 298 -14.08 10.56 -5.36
N VAL A 299 -13.06 11.41 -5.28
CA VAL A 299 -11.71 11.04 -4.85
C VAL A 299 -11.36 11.80 -3.57
N GLN A 300 -10.94 11.10 -2.52
CA GLN A 300 -10.42 11.71 -1.30
C GLN A 300 -8.91 11.46 -1.19
N LEU A 301 -8.14 12.54 -1.12
CA LEU A 301 -6.72 12.54 -0.86
C LEU A 301 -6.47 12.92 0.60
N HIS A 302 -5.69 12.12 1.30
CA HIS A 302 -5.36 12.32 2.71
C HIS A 302 -3.86 12.53 2.90
N VAL A 303 -3.50 13.59 3.62
CA VAL A 303 -2.14 13.85 4.09
C VAL A 303 -2.14 14.17 5.58
N PRO A 304 -1.08 13.82 6.34
CA PRO A 304 -1.02 14.17 7.75
C PRO A 304 -0.89 15.69 7.90
N SER A 305 -1.52 16.28 8.91
CA SER A 305 -1.22 17.65 9.34
C SER A 305 0.25 17.79 9.76
N SER A 306 0.78 19.01 9.85
CA SER A 306 2.16 19.20 10.31
C SER A 306 2.37 18.68 11.73
N ARG A 307 1.40 18.88 12.63
CA ARG A 307 1.45 18.38 14.01
C ARG A 307 1.50 16.85 14.09
N ALA A 308 0.74 16.15 13.26
CA ALA A 308 0.77 14.69 13.20
C ALA A 308 2.11 14.18 12.63
N GLU A 309 2.68 14.89 11.66
CA GLU A 309 3.96 14.54 11.05
C GLU A 309 5.12 14.73 12.03
N GLU A 310 5.14 15.81 12.81
CA GLU A 310 6.12 16.06 13.87
C GLU A 310 6.12 14.94 14.92
N LEU A 311 4.94 14.53 15.39
CA LEU A 311 4.80 13.40 16.33
C LEU A 311 5.25 12.06 15.75
N ARG A 312 5.15 11.88 14.42
CA ARG A 312 5.66 10.69 13.73
C ARG A 312 7.17 10.73 13.57
N GLN A 313 7.77 11.90 13.39
CA GLN A 313 9.22 12.07 13.29
C GLN A 313 9.90 11.97 14.66
N SER A 314 9.26 12.42 15.74
CA SER A 314 9.79 12.31 17.10
C SER A 314 9.86 10.88 17.63
N ARG A 315 9.10 9.94 17.04
CA ARG A 315 9.17 8.50 17.33
C ARG A 315 10.33 7.77 16.64
N LYS A 316 11.17 8.48 15.88
CA LYS A 316 12.37 7.92 15.23
C LYS A 316 13.63 8.03 16.10
N TYR A 317 13.52 8.61 17.30
CA TYR A 317 14.57 8.75 18.31
C TYR A 317 14.09 8.11 19.61
#